data_AF-A0A3A1TS28-F1
#
_entry.id   AF-A0A3A1TS28-F1
#
_cell.length_a   1.000
_cell.length_b   1.000
_cell.length_c   1.000
_cell.angle_alpha   90.00
_cell.angle_beta   90.00
_cell.angle_gamma   90.00
#
_symmetry.space_group_name_H-M   'P 1'
#
loop_
_entity.id
_entity.type
_entity.pdbx_description
1 polymer ?
#
loop_
_entity_poly.entity_id
_entity_poly.type
_entity_poly.pdbx_seq_one_letter_code
_entity_poly.pdbx_strand_id
1 'polypeptide(L)'
;MEAVVRAVTAEAFGVAAKAVQADLADDGGRLALSVRTPIRLVSIDRLQHEPSALQRSGGSVLERAAAAERTIADRVSDITGTDVQQVGVRITAADVTRERRVR
;
A
#
# COMPACT_ATOMS: atom_id res chain seq x y z
N MET A 1 12.30 7.04 11.08
CA MET A 1 11.74 5.77 10.58
C MET A 1 10.43 5.98 9.81
N GLU A 2 9.49 6.80 10.29
CA GLU A 2 8.23 7.12 9.59
C GLU A 2 8.38 7.49 8.11
N ALA A 3 9.36 8.31 7.75
CA ALA A 3 9.57 8.72 6.36
C ALA A 3 9.85 7.54 5.42
N VAL A 4 10.61 6.54 5.90
CA VAL A 4 10.91 5.30 5.15
C VAL A 4 9.64 4.48 4.98
N VAL A 5 8.89 4.26 6.07
CA VAL A 5 7.61 3.52 6.03
C VAL A 5 6.62 4.19 5.06
N ARG A 6 6.51 5.52 5.11
CA ARG A 6 5.65 6.30 4.20
C ARG A 6 6.09 6.14 2.75
N ALA A 7 7.39 6.20 2.46
CA ALA A 7 7.90 6.05 1.10
C ALA A 7 7.63 4.64 0.54
N VAL A 8 7.94 3.60 1.31
CA VAL A 8 7.72 2.20 0.90
C VAL A 8 6.23 1.91 0.69
N THR A 9 5.37 2.39 1.60
CA THR A 9 3.92 2.24 1.46
C THR A 9 3.42 2.96 0.21
N ALA A 10 3.87 4.20 -0.02
CA ALA A 10 3.45 4.99 -1.16
C ALA A 10 3.77 4.29 -2.49
N GLU A 11 4.95 3.67 -2.59
CA GLU A 11 5.34 2.84 -3.73
C GLU A 11 4.41 1.63 -3.88
N ALA A 12 4.20 0.87 -2.80
CA ALA A 12 3.37 -0.35 -2.81
C ALA A 12 1.90 -0.08 -3.20
N PHE A 13 1.33 1.04 -2.77
CA PHE A 13 -0.06 1.42 -3.08
C PHE A 13 -0.19 2.31 -4.32
N GLY A 14 0.94 2.75 -4.89
CA GLY A 14 0.99 3.69 -6.01
C GLY A 14 0.35 5.04 -5.65
N VAL A 15 0.57 5.56 -4.45
CA VAL A 15 0.01 6.85 -4.02
C VAL A 15 1.13 7.84 -3.73
N ALA A 16 0.79 9.12 -3.56
CA ALA A 16 1.79 10.09 -3.14
C ALA A 16 2.16 9.86 -1.66
N ALA A 17 3.44 9.93 -1.30
CA ALA A 17 3.90 9.73 0.08
C ALA A 17 3.25 10.69 1.10
N LYS A 18 2.88 11.91 0.66
CA LYS A 18 2.14 12.87 1.49
C LYS A 18 0.71 12.42 1.85
N ALA A 19 0.16 11.46 1.10
CA ALA A 19 -1.16 10.87 1.37
C ALA A 19 -1.08 9.67 2.33
N VAL A 20 0.14 9.25 2.70
CA VAL A 20 0.38 8.16 3.63
C VAL A 20 0.69 8.72 5.01
N GLN A 21 0.00 8.23 6.02
CA GLN A 21 0.38 8.41 7.42
C GLN A 21 0.88 7.08 7.95
N ALA A 22 2.03 7.10 8.63
CA ALA A 22 2.58 5.94 9.30
C ALA A 22 2.80 6.29 10.77
N ASP A 23 2.49 5.33 11.63
CA ASP A 23 2.67 5.37 13.07
C ASP A 23 3.46 4.12 13.49
N LEU A 24 4.34 4.29 14.46
CA LEU A 24 5.23 3.23 14.95
C LEU A 24 5.08 3.11 16.45
N ALA A 25 4.90 1.88 16.91
CA ALA A 25 4.93 1.53 18.31
C ALA A 25 5.97 0.44 18.55
N ASP A 26 6.70 0.53 19.65
CA ASP A 26 7.47 -0.60 20.17
C ASP A 26 6.54 -1.54 20.93
N ASP A 27 6.60 -2.83 20.59
CA ASP A 27 5.90 -3.92 21.26
C ASP A 27 6.93 -4.92 21.80
N GLY A 28 7.47 -4.61 22.98
CA GLY A 28 8.39 -5.50 23.70
C GLY A 28 9.71 -5.74 22.96
N GLY A 29 10.26 -4.71 22.32
CA GLY A 29 11.48 -4.79 21.51
C GLY A 29 11.27 -5.23 20.07
N ARG A 30 10.02 -5.36 19.63
CA ARG A 30 9.63 -5.56 18.22
C ARG A 30 8.85 -4.37 17.73
N LEU A 31 8.88 -4.12 16.42
CA LEU A 31 8.21 -2.97 15.84
C LEU A 31 6.78 -3.32 15.39
N ALA A 32 5.80 -2.57 15.87
CA ALA A 32 4.43 -2.58 15.36
C ALA A 32 4.20 -1.35 14.48
N LEU A 33 3.89 -1.58 13.20
CA LEU A 33 3.63 -0.53 12.22
C LEU A 33 2.13 -0.38 11.96
N SER A 34 1.63 0.84 12.03
CA SER A 34 0.26 1.18 11.63
C SER A 34 0.28 2.19 10.50
N VAL A 35 -0.33 1.86 9.36
CA VAL A 35 -0.30 2.71 8.17
C VAL A 35 -1.71 3.05 7.71
N ARG A 36 -1.95 4.33 7.43
CA ARG A 36 -3.17 4.85 6.82
C ARG A 36 -2.85 5.38 5.43
N THR A 37 -3.50 4.82 4.41
CA THR A 37 -3.21 5.17 3.01
C THR A 37 -4.46 5.09 2.14
N PRO A 38 -4.62 5.97 1.14
CA PRO A 38 -5.55 5.71 0.06
C PRO A 38 -5.06 4.56 -0.82
N ILE A 39 -5.95 4.04 -1.67
CA ILE A 39 -5.63 3.02 -2.67
C ILE A 39 -6.12 3.45 -4.05
N ARG A 40 -5.33 3.18 -5.09
CA ARG A 40 -5.79 3.33 -6.48
C ARG A 40 -6.54 2.08 -6.93
N LEU A 41 -7.68 2.28 -7.58
CA LEU A 41 -8.51 1.22 -8.15
C LEU A 41 -8.65 1.40 -9.67
N VAL A 42 -8.65 0.27 -10.36
CA VAL A 42 -9.09 0.20 -11.75
C VAL A 42 -10.61 0.30 -11.79
N SER A 43 -11.17 1.05 -12.73
CA SER A 43 -12.62 1.15 -12.89
C SER A 43 -13.26 -0.20 -13.24
N ILE A 44 -14.44 -0.49 -12.70
CA ILE A 44 -15.20 -1.71 -13.01
C ILE A 44 -15.50 -1.83 -14.50
N ASP A 45 -15.86 -0.73 -15.17
CA ASP A 45 -16.10 -0.71 -16.61
C ASP A 45 -14.90 -1.24 -17.41
N ARG A 46 -13.69 -0.79 -17.09
CA ARG A 46 -12.47 -1.32 -17.67
C ARG A 46 -12.27 -2.80 -17.36
N LEU A 47 -12.55 -3.25 -16.14
CA LEU A 47 -12.43 -4.67 -15.78
C LEU A 47 -13.39 -5.57 -16.58
N GLN A 48 -14.56 -5.05 -16.98
CA GLN A 48 -15.50 -5.79 -17.83
C GLN A 48 -14.95 -5.98 -19.25
N HIS A 49 -14.27 -4.96 -19.80
CA HIS A 49 -13.71 -5.01 -21.15
C HIS A 49 -12.31 -5.66 -21.18
N GLU A 50 -11.55 -5.56 -20.09
CA GLU A 50 -10.18 -6.04 -19.97
C GLU A 50 -9.93 -6.64 -18.57
N PRO A 51 -10.36 -7.88 -18.31
CA PRO A 51 -10.20 -8.53 -17.01
C PRO A 51 -8.74 -8.63 -16.54
N SER A 52 -7.81 -8.78 -17.48
CA SER A 52 -6.36 -8.84 -17.21
C SER A 52 -5.79 -7.56 -16.59
N ALA A 53 -6.52 -6.43 -16.67
CA ALA A 53 -6.14 -5.19 -16.00
C ALA A 53 -6.13 -5.32 -14.47
N LEU A 54 -6.93 -6.23 -13.89
CA LEU A 54 -6.92 -6.48 -12.44
C LEU A 54 -5.55 -7.04 -12.00
N GLN A 55 -5.06 -8.06 -12.69
CA GLN A 55 -3.78 -8.70 -12.39
C GLN A 55 -2.61 -7.73 -12.57
N ARG A 56 -2.63 -6.93 -13.64
CA ARG A 56 -1.62 -5.87 -13.86
C ARG A 56 -1.67 -4.76 -12.80
N SER A 57 -2.83 -4.55 -12.16
CA SER A 57 -2.96 -3.61 -11.05
C SER A 57 -2.49 -4.17 -9.70
N GLY A 58 -2.05 -5.43 -9.66
CA GLY A 58 -1.62 -6.13 -8.44
C GLY A 58 -2.71 -7.03 -7.84
N GLY A 59 -3.80 -7.28 -8.55
CA GLY A 59 -4.91 -8.11 -8.10
C GLY A 59 -5.98 -7.34 -7.33
N SER A 60 -6.75 -8.09 -6.54
CA SER A 60 -7.78 -7.55 -5.65
C SER A 60 -7.19 -6.60 -4.60
N VAL A 61 -8.06 -5.83 -3.94
CA VAL A 61 -7.64 -4.94 -2.84
C VAL A 61 -6.97 -5.72 -1.71
N LEU A 62 -7.49 -6.91 -1.40
CA LEU A 62 -6.94 -7.76 -0.34
C LEU A 62 -5.54 -8.29 -0.70
N GLU A 63 -5.37 -8.79 -1.92
CA GLU A 63 -4.06 -9.27 -2.39
C GLU A 63 -3.01 -8.16 -2.36
N ARG A 64 -3.39 -6.94 -2.75
CA ARG A 64 -2.49 -5.78 -2.70
C ARG A 64 -2.17 -5.35 -1.28
N ALA A 65 -3.16 -5.35 -0.38
CA ALA A 65 -2.93 -5.04 1.03
C ALA A 65 -1.96 -6.05 1.66
N ALA A 66 -2.17 -7.35 1.45
CA ALA A 66 -1.29 -8.40 1.95
C ALA A 66 0.13 -8.33 1.35
N ALA A 67 0.24 -8.07 0.05
CA ALA A 67 1.53 -7.88 -0.60
C ALA A 67 2.27 -6.63 -0.08
N ALA A 68 1.54 -5.55 0.18
CA ALA A 68 2.09 -4.33 0.73
C ALA A 68 2.55 -4.51 2.18
N GLU A 69 1.75 -5.17 3.03
CA GLU A 69 2.14 -5.51 4.41
C GLU A 69 3.47 -6.25 4.45
N ARG A 70 3.62 -7.28 3.60
CA ARG A 70 4.88 -8.03 3.48
C ARG A 70 6.02 -7.16 2.96
N THR A 71 5.80 -6.38 1.90
CA THR A 71 6.82 -5.48 1.33
C THR A 71 7.28 -4.43 2.34
N ILE A 72 6.37 -3.88 3.13
CA ILE A 72 6.69 -2.90 4.17
C ILE A 72 7.52 -3.56 5.27
N ALA A 73 7.10 -4.72 5.77
CA ALA A 73 7.84 -5.46 6.79
C ALA A 73 9.27 -5.79 6.32
N ASP A 74 9.42 -6.36 5.12
CA ASP A 74 10.72 -6.73 4.54
C ASP A 74 11.62 -5.50 4.38
N ARG A 75 11.15 -4.46 3.66
CA ARG A 75 11.99 -3.29 3.37
C ARG A 75 12.33 -2.46 4.59
N VAL A 76 11.41 -2.33 5.55
CA VAL A 76 11.69 -1.58 6.79
C VAL A 76 12.71 -2.35 7.63
N SER A 77 12.59 -3.68 7.71
CA SER A 77 13.57 -4.51 8.40
C SER A 77 14.95 -4.41 7.74
N ASP A 78 15.02 -4.50 6.41
CA ASP A 78 16.27 -4.39 5.65
C ASP A 78 16.97 -3.04 5.85
N ILE A 79 16.21 -1.93 5.86
CA ILE A 79 16.77 -0.58 5.97
C ILE A 79 17.18 -0.25 7.41
N THR A 80 16.43 -0.73 8.40
CA THR A 80 16.58 -0.30 9.80
C THR A 80 17.30 -1.32 10.68
N GLY A 81 17.44 -2.57 10.22
CA GLY A 81 17.97 -3.67 11.01
C GLY A 81 17.08 -4.09 12.18
N THR A 82 15.81 -3.65 12.21
CA THR A 82 14.84 -3.94 13.28
C THR A 82 13.82 -4.97 12.79
N ASP A 83 13.46 -5.93 13.64
CA ASP A 83 12.41 -6.93 13.33
C ASP A 83 11.00 -6.30 13.42
N VAL A 84 10.26 -6.36 12.31
CA VAL A 84 8.89 -5.86 12.21
C VAL A 84 7.92 -7.03 12.39
N GLN A 85 7.29 -7.10 13.58
CA GLN A 85 6.41 -8.22 13.91
C GLN A 85 5.03 -8.09 13.25
N GLN A 86 4.50 -6.87 13.18
CA GLN A 86 3.16 -6.62 12.68
C GLN A 86 3.09 -5.34 11.86
N VAL A 87 2.43 -5.44 10.70
CA VAL A 87 2.05 -4.29 9.88
C VAL A 87 0.54 -4.29 9.73
N GLY A 88 -0.12 -3.27 10.26
CA GLY A 88 -1.55 -3.03 10.06
C GLY A 88 -1.77 -1.95 9.01
N VAL A 89 -2.48 -2.27 7.93
CA VAL A 89 -2.85 -1.27 6.91
C VAL A 89 -4.33 -0.92 6.98
N ARG A 90 -4.62 0.37 7.11
CA ARG A 90 -5.97 0.93 7.03
C ARG A 90 -6.13 1.75 5.75
N ILE A 91 -7.01 1.26 4.87
CA ILE A 91 -7.37 1.98 3.65
C ILE A 91 -8.35 3.12 4.01
N THR A 92 -7.97 4.35 3.70
CA THR A 92 -8.73 5.56 4.09
C THR A 92 -9.61 6.11 2.98
N ALA A 93 -9.23 5.90 1.73
CA ALA A 93 -9.98 6.34 0.55
C ALA A 93 -9.63 5.47 -0.66
N ALA A 94 -10.50 5.49 -1.67
CA ALA A 94 -10.25 4.84 -2.95
C ALA A 94 -10.35 5.86 -4.08
N ASP A 95 -9.29 5.96 -4.88
CA ASP A 95 -9.30 6.75 -6.11
C ASP A 95 -9.51 5.81 -7.30
N VAL A 96 -10.68 5.94 -7.95
CA VAL A 96 -11.01 5.19 -9.15
C VAL A 96 -10.54 5.99 -10.35
N THR A 97 -9.40 5.61 -10.90
CA THR A 97 -8.90 6.25 -12.12
C THR A 97 -9.80 5.88 -13.29
N ARG A 98 -10.66 6.82 -13.71
CA ARG A 98 -11.35 6.74 -14.99
C ARG A 98 -10.39 7.20 -16.07
N GLU A 99 -10.16 6.37 -17.09
CA GLU A 99 -9.39 6.80 -18.25
C GLU A 99 -10.11 7.99 -18.91
N ARG A 100 -9.39 9.12 -19.04
CA ARG A 100 -9.85 10.19 -19.93
C ARG A 100 -9.79 9.64 -21.35
N ARG A 101 -10.94 9.51 -22.01
CA ARG A 101 -10.99 9.37 -23.46
C ARG A 101 -10.38 10.64 -24.07
N VAL A 102 -9.18 10.51 -24.63
CA VAL A 102 -8.64 11.53 -25.54
C VAL A 102 -9.49 11.48 -26.81
N ARG A 103 -9.99 12.64 -27.24
CA ARG A 103 -10.68 12.82 -28.52
C ARG A 103 -9.68 13.21 -29.60
#